data_AF-A0A194QT31-F1
#
_entry.id   AF-A0A194QT31-F1
#
_cell.length_a   1.000
_cell.length_b   1.000
_cell.length_c   1.000
_cell.angle_alpha   90.00
_cell.angle_beta   90.00
_cell.angle_gamma   90.00
#
_symmetry.space_group_name_H-M   'P 1'
#
loop_
_entity.id
_entity.type
_entity.pdbx_description
1 polymer ?
#
loop_
_entity_poly.entity_id
_entity_poly.type
_entity_poly.pdbx_seq_one_letter_code
_entity_poly.pdbx_strand_id
1 'polypeptide(L)'
;MANKSPEFAEIAKQPLIHIYNNIIIRHLVEKAVYHLARYSASFLASAHDYSLYFCRMSSAAVNVKFHYGLTTSDPDTHPVLIVGQATHLNTLTWQDVRCKLEPRVTEEVWQRGLTVVSSGDSCELWPRGASLAALPARRSRHAAPSRGHALSKIVKNGQRGNVSEEFVVLVCRKQDVLASAVAIARAVPQYSARTDSAPLGSAPAPPERRDLTVEIVLVADEKREVWSGVDSVLQERSLSDGEVRTLQRLADMTRLAARITDTPANIMNVDNIIEEAFAVAKSLNIAEPTVIRGEELLARGMGGLYGVGRAAAQPPALVCLSYRAPGASQSVAWVGKGIVYDTGGLSIKARMTTVYIECYRPDDIHRLYSGRTVEINNTDAEGRLVLSDGVVYAQRDLKADIIVDIATLTGAQGTATGKYHAAIVSNCGRLEHRCVVAGLRCGELAHPLPYAPELHFPEFTSVVADMKNSVADRNNAQPSCAGLFVLSHLGFDFRGGWLHIDMAAPAHSGERATGYGVALLNVLFGAHSSSRLLRALAPPAQ
;
A
#
# COMPACT_ATOMS: atom_id res chain seq x y z
N MET A 1 12.36 67.26 -13.16
CA MET A 1 12.66 65.82 -13.08
C MET A 1 11.40 65.15 -12.56
N ALA A 2 10.42 64.85 -13.42
CA ALA A 2 10.11 63.52 -13.97
C ALA A 2 9.97 62.42 -12.90
N ASN A 3 9.07 61.44 -12.90
CA ASN A 3 7.76 61.09 -13.48
C ASN A 3 7.53 59.62 -13.01
N LYS A 4 6.27 59.13 -12.97
CA LYS A 4 5.83 57.69 -13.04
C LYS A 4 5.66 56.81 -11.77
N SER A 5 4.37 56.51 -11.52
CA SER A 5 3.66 55.21 -11.40
C SER A 5 4.20 54.00 -10.58
N PRO A 6 3.29 53.16 -10.01
CA PRO A 6 3.61 51.99 -9.19
C PRO A 6 3.74 50.71 -10.02
N GLU A 7 4.73 49.86 -9.75
CA GLU A 7 4.77 48.49 -10.32
C GLU A 7 5.75 47.57 -9.57
N PHE A 8 5.34 46.29 -9.44
CA PHE A 8 6.08 45.08 -9.04
C PHE A 8 6.50 44.89 -7.56
N ALA A 9 5.68 44.11 -6.84
CA ALA A 9 6.15 43.25 -5.77
C ALA A 9 5.46 41.88 -5.85
N GLU A 10 5.84 41.11 -6.87
CA GLU A 10 5.66 39.65 -6.91
C GLU A 10 7.07 39.05 -6.82
N ILE A 11 7.43 38.50 -5.67
CA ILE A 11 8.57 37.59 -5.54
C ILE A 11 8.07 36.32 -4.86
N ALA A 12 7.93 35.31 -5.70
CA ALA A 12 7.68 33.93 -5.36
C ALA A 12 8.60 33.45 -4.22
N LYS A 13 7.99 32.91 -3.17
CA LYS A 13 8.63 31.97 -2.25
C LYS A 13 7.91 30.65 -2.37
N GLN A 14 8.37 29.81 -3.30
CA GLN A 14 8.12 28.37 -3.22
C GLN A 14 9.11 27.75 -2.23
N PRO A 15 8.65 27.11 -1.14
CA PRO A 15 9.45 26.10 -0.48
C PRO A 15 9.25 24.76 -1.18
N LEU A 16 10.36 24.05 -1.42
CA LEU A 16 10.38 22.63 -1.76
C LEU A 16 9.81 21.84 -0.56
N ILE A 17 8.60 21.29 -0.73
CA ILE A 17 7.88 20.52 0.29
C ILE A 17 8.20 19.04 0.09
N HIS A 18 8.91 18.43 1.03
CA HIS A 18 8.96 16.97 1.18
C HIS A 18 7.76 16.54 2.03
N ILE A 19 6.83 15.80 1.42
CA ILE A 19 5.57 15.37 2.03
C ILE A 19 5.75 13.94 2.57
N TYR A 20 5.45 13.77 3.86
CA TYR A 20 5.31 12.47 4.52
C TYR A 20 3.82 12.28 4.85
N ASN A 21 3.10 11.51 4.05
CA ASN A 21 1.70 11.16 4.27
C ASN A 21 1.55 9.63 4.24
N ASN A 22 0.60 9.09 5.02
CA ASN A 22 0.46 7.65 5.33
C ASN A 22 -0.99 7.27 5.61
N ILE A 23 -1.65 6.45 4.78
CA ILE A 23 -2.97 5.84 5.12
C ILE A 23 -3.15 4.48 4.42
N ILE A 24 -3.55 3.44 5.18
CA ILE A 24 -3.98 2.13 4.65
C ILE A 24 -5.36 1.79 5.22
N ILE A 25 -6.32 1.49 4.35
CA ILE A 25 -7.61 0.87 4.67
C ILE A 25 -7.86 -0.28 3.67
N ARG A 26 -8.42 -1.40 4.16
CA ARG A 26 -9.38 -2.33 3.51
C ARG A 26 -8.94 -3.81 3.39
N HIS A 27 -9.80 -4.73 3.84
CA HIS A 27 -10.49 -5.76 3.02
C HIS A 27 -11.54 -6.56 3.81
N LEU A 28 -12.58 -7.05 3.09
CA LEU A 28 -13.14 -8.39 3.24
C LEU A 28 -13.98 -8.75 1.98
N VAL A 29 -13.92 -10.04 1.62
CA VAL A 29 -14.36 -10.69 0.36
C VAL A 29 -15.77 -11.28 0.53
N GLU A 30 -16.74 -10.95 -0.34
CA GLU A 30 -17.65 -11.90 -1.07
C GLU A 30 -18.90 -11.21 -1.67
N LYS A 31 -19.18 -11.57 -2.94
CA LYS A 31 -20.40 -11.37 -3.78
C LYS A 31 -20.22 -10.54 -5.05
N ALA A 32 -19.50 -11.10 -6.03
CA ALA A 32 -19.52 -10.59 -7.42
C ALA A 32 -19.95 -11.62 -8.47
N VAL A 33 -20.58 -12.75 -8.07
CA VAL A 33 -21.16 -13.71 -9.03
C VAL A 33 -22.43 -14.27 -8.42
N TYR A 34 -23.57 -13.65 -8.71
CA TYR A 34 -24.93 -14.21 -8.79
C TYR A 34 -25.94 -13.05 -8.77
N HIS A 35 -26.27 -12.54 -9.96
CA HIS A 35 -27.48 -11.78 -10.35
C HIS A 35 -27.17 -10.74 -11.44
N LEU A 36 -26.93 -11.22 -12.66
CA LEU A 36 -27.16 -10.46 -13.89
C LEU A 36 -28.16 -11.25 -14.73
N ALA A 37 -29.42 -11.18 -14.32
CA ALA A 37 -30.57 -11.43 -15.17
C ALA A 37 -31.80 -10.80 -14.50
N ARG A 38 -32.44 -9.88 -15.22
CA ARG A 38 -33.63 -9.07 -14.87
C ARG A 38 -33.32 -7.78 -14.09
N TYR A 39 -33.23 -6.66 -14.79
CA TYR A 39 -34.33 -5.71 -14.95
C TYR A 39 -33.96 -4.63 -15.99
N SER A 40 -34.99 -4.00 -16.53
CA SER A 40 -35.13 -3.33 -17.82
C SER A 40 -34.32 -2.04 -18.03
N ALA A 41 -34.15 -1.74 -19.32
CA ALA A 41 -33.62 -0.50 -19.89
C ALA A 41 -34.42 0.74 -19.46
N SER A 42 -34.01 1.39 -18.37
CA SER A 42 -34.35 2.79 -18.08
C SER A 42 -33.37 3.47 -17.09
N PHE A 43 -32.24 2.84 -16.76
CA PHE A 43 -31.27 3.37 -15.78
C PHE A 43 -29.93 3.83 -16.38
N LEU A 44 -29.85 3.98 -17.71
CA LEU A 44 -28.61 4.37 -18.41
C LEU A 44 -28.33 5.88 -18.41
N ALA A 45 -29.24 6.72 -17.92
CA ALA A 45 -29.05 8.17 -17.87
C ALA A 45 -28.39 8.68 -16.56
N SER A 46 -28.33 7.87 -15.49
CA SER A 46 -27.73 8.26 -14.20
C SER A 46 -26.29 7.75 -13.99
N ALA A 47 -25.78 6.88 -14.87
CA ALA A 47 -24.41 6.36 -14.78
C ALA A 47 -23.36 7.34 -15.34
N HIS A 48 -23.78 8.26 -16.22
CA HIS A 48 -22.88 9.23 -16.86
C HIS A 48 -22.46 10.37 -15.92
N ASP A 49 -23.28 10.75 -14.94
CA ASP A 49 -22.98 11.85 -14.00
C ASP A 49 -22.11 11.45 -12.81
N TYR A 50 -22.06 10.17 -12.44
CA TYR A 50 -21.22 9.70 -11.31
C TYR A 50 -19.76 9.46 -11.68
N SER A 51 -19.47 9.21 -12.97
CA SER A 51 -18.09 9.17 -13.47
C SER A 51 -17.39 10.52 -13.32
N LEU A 52 -18.13 11.63 -13.28
CA LEU A 52 -17.59 12.99 -13.15
C LEU A 52 -17.15 13.35 -11.73
N TYR A 53 -17.75 12.76 -10.69
CA TYR A 53 -17.33 12.99 -9.30
C TYR A 53 -16.04 12.23 -8.94
N PHE A 54 -15.85 11.01 -9.47
CA PHE A 54 -14.55 10.33 -9.41
C PHE A 54 -13.47 11.06 -10.23
N CYS A 55 -13.89 11.83 -11.25
CA CYS A 55 -13.00 12.54 -12.18
C CYS A 55 -12.49 13.89 -11.64
N ARG A 56 -13.04 14.43 -10.54
CA ARG A 56 -12.60 15.76 -10.06
C ARG A 56 -11.30 15.75 -9.25
N MET A 57 -10.78 14.59 -8.82
CA MET A 57 -9.46 14.49 -8.17
C MET A 57 -8.63 13.24 -8.51
N SER A 58 -9.06 12.42 -9.49
CA SER A 58 -8.25 11.34 -10.05
C SER A 58 -7.62 11.78 -11.38
N SER A 59 -6.52 12.52 -11.32
CA SER A 59 -5.63 12.81 -12.45
C SER A 59 -4.77 11.59 -12.83
N ALA A 60 -5.31 10.38 -12.78
CA ALA A 60 -4.58 9.16 -13.11
C ALA A 60 -4.31 9.13 -14.62
N ALA A 61 -3.16 9.66 -15.03
CA ALA A 61 -2.72 9.74 -16.42
C ALA A 61 -2.49 8.37 -17.08
N VAL A 62 -2.42 7.29 -16.28
CA VAL A 62 -2.16 5.94 -16.79
C VAL A 62 -3.08 4.91 -16.14
N ASN A 63 -3.76 4.12 -16.95
CA ASN A 63 -4.56 2.97 -16.57
C ASN A 63 -3.75 1.69 -16.79
N VAL A 64 -3.76 0.74 -15.83
CA VAL A 64 -2.96 -0.49 -15.92
C VAL A 64 -3.91 -1.66 -16.18
N LYS A 65 -3.64 -2.46 -17.21
CA LYS A 65 -4.46 -3.60 -17.59
C LYS A 65 -3.63 -4.88 -17.55
N PHE A 66 -4.16 -5.96 -16.99
CA PHE A 66 -3.49 -7.27 -17.02
C PHE A 66 -4.16 -8.21 -18.02
N HIS A 67 -3.36 -8.89 -18.83
CA HIS A 67 -3.79 -9.89 -19.81
C HIS A 67 -2.88 -11.13 -19.72
N TYR A 68 -3.46 -12.31 -19.92
CA TYR A 68 -2.70 -13.56 -20.00
C TYR A 68 -2.46 -13.96 -21.46
N GLY A 69 -1.20 -14.16 -21.83
CA GLY A 69 -0.80 -14.38 -23.22
C GLY A 69 -0.54 -13.07 -23.98
N LEU A 70 0.07 -13.22 -25.16
CA LEU A 70 0.54 -12.12 -25.97
C LEU A 70 -0.48 -11.70 -27.04
N THR A 71 -0.60 -10.40 -27.27
CA THR A 71 -1.35 -9.84 -28.41
C THR A 71 -0.41 -9.19 -29.42
N THR A 72 -0.85 -9.00 -30.66
CA THR A 72 -0.01 -8.34 -31.67
C THR A 72 0.09 -6.83 -31.42
N SER A 73 1.28 -6.25 -31.53
CA SER A 73 1.48 -4.79 -31.50
C SER A 73 2.72 -4.38 -32.30
N ASP A 74 2.76 -3.13 -32.82
CA ASP A 74 3.94 -2.56 -33.49
C ASP A 74 4.73 -1.65 -32.52
N PRO A 75 5.98 -1.97 -32.17
CA PRO A 75 6.84 -1.16 -31.28
C PRO A 75 6.98 0.33 -31.63
N ASP A 76 6.76 0.70 -32.89
CA ASP A 76 6.85 2.09 -33.36
C ASP A 76 5.70 2.96 -32.84
N THR A 77 4.52 2.36 -32.67
CA THR A 77 3.30 3.05 -32.19
C THR A 77 2.97 2.67 -30.75
N HIS A 78 3.31 1.45 -30.35
CA HIS A 78 3.00 0.87 -29.06
C HIS A 78 4.29 0.28 -28.45
N PRO A 79 5.06 1.09 -27.70
CA PRO A 79 6.33 0.65 -27.16
C PRO A 79 6.20 -0.59 -26.27
N VAL A 80 7.17 -1.50 -26.38
CA VAL A 80 7.19 -2.79 -25.67
C VAL A 80 8.43 -2.90 -24.78
N LEU A 81 8.21 -3.23 -23.51
CA LEU A 81 9.23 -3.69 -22.57
C LEU A 81 9.02 -5.18 -22.28
N ILE A 82 9.96 -6.03 -22.67
CA ILE A 82 9.99 -7.45 -22.28
C ILE A 82 10.88 -7.59 -21.05
N VAL A 83 10.36 -8.12 -19.95
CA VAL A 83 11.08 -8.21 -18.68
C VAL A 83 10.87 -9.54 -17.98
N GLY A 84 11.96 -10.11 -17.47
CA GLY A 84 11.94 -11.38 -16.74
C GLY A 84 13.30 -11.69 -16.11
N GLN A 85 13.40 -12.80 -15.38
CA GLN A 85 14.73 -13.32 -15.01
C GLN A 85 15.44 -13.84 -16.24
N ALA A 86 16.78 -13.75 -16.30
CA ALA A 86 17.55 -14.20 -17.45
C ALA A 86 17.25 -15.68 -17.81
N THR A 87 17.11 -16.56 -16.82
CA THR A 87 16.75 -17.97 -17.07
C THR A 87 15.37 -18.12 -17.70
N HIS A 88 14.40 -17.29 -17.31
CA HIS A 88 13.05 -17.29 -17.87
C HIS A 88 13.03 -16.72 -19.29
N LEU A 89 13.72 -15.61 -19.54
CA LEU A 89 13.80 -14.97 -20.85
C LEU A 89 14.39 -15.92 -21.91
N ASN A 90 15.42 -16.69 -21.53
CA ASN A 90 16.05 -17.69 -22.39
C ASN A 90 15.15 -18.90 -22.73
N THR A 91 13.97 -19.04 -22.11
CA THR A 91 13.00 -20.08 -22.49
C THR A 91 12.11 -19.67 -23.66
N LEU A 92 12.08 -18.38 -24.00
CA LEU A 92 11.24 -17.86 -25.07
C LEU A 92 11.91 -18.06 -26.43
N THR A 93 11.14 -18.59 -27.38
CA THR A 93 11.51 -18.68 -28.78
C THR A 93 11.12 -17.40 -29.52
N TRP A 94 11.71 -17.16 -30.69
CA TRP A 94 11.30 -16.05 -31.57
C TRP A 94 9.80 -16.11 -31.90
N GLN A 95 9.26 -17.32 -32.12
CA GLN A 95 7.86 -17.52 -32.43
C GLN A 95 6.92 -17.04 -31.32
N ASP A 96 7.35 -17.12 -30.06
CA ASP A 96 6.58 -16.65 -28.92
C ASP A 96 6.46 -15.12 -28.93
N VAL A 97 7.56 -14.40 -29.23
CA VAL A 97 7.64 -12.94 -29.04
C VAL A 97 7.47 -12.12 -30.31
N ARG A 98 7.57 -12.71 -31.50
CA ARG A 98 7.57 -11.97 -32.79
C ARG A 98 6.32 -11.10 -32.98
N CYS A 99 5.17 -11.51 -32.45
CA CYS A 99 3.92 -10.74 -32.52
C CYS A 99 4.01 -9.35 -31.86
N LYS A 100 4.96 -9.15 -30.95
CA LYS A 100 5.21 -7.88 -30.27
C LYS A 100 6.34 -7.05 -30.87
N LEU A 101 7.11 -7.63 -31.77
CA LEU A 101 8.42 -7.15 -32.16
C LEU A 101 8.51 -6.88 -33.67
N GLU A 102 7.79 -7.66 -34.48
CA GLU A 102 7.69 -7.44 -35.92
C GLU A 102 6.86 -6.18 -36.24
N PRO A 103 7.22 -5.46 -37.32
CA PRO A 103 8.35 -5.69 -38.22
C PRO A 103 9.66 -5.00 -37.77
N ARG A 104 9.69 -4.39 -36.59
CA ARG A 104 10.77 -3.45 -36.16
C ARG A 104 12.03 -4.14 -35.67
N VAL A 105 11.88 -5.31 -35.06
CA VAL A 105 12.97 -6.12 -34.52
C VAL A 105 13.00 -7.45 -35.27
N THR A 106 14.19 -7.93 -35.63
CA THR A 106 14.40 -9.24 -36.26
C THR A 106 14.79 -10.30 -35.23
N GLU A 107 14.72 -11.57 -35.62
CA GLU A 107 15.17 -12.68 -34.79
C GLU A 107 16.66 -12.52 -34.37
N GLU A 108 17.53 -12.06 -35.27
CA GLU A 108 18.95 -11.85 -34.96
C GLU A 108 19.17 -10.74 -33.92
N VAL A 109 18.34 -9.69 -33.93
CA VAL A 109 18.38 -8.63 -32.91
C VAL A 109 17.88 -9.16 -31.57
N TRP A 110 16.80 -9.94 -31.56
CA TRP A 110 16.29 -10.61 -30.36
C TRP A 110 17.35 -11.50 -29.70
N GLN A 111 18.00 -12.37 -30.47
CA GLN A 111 19.04 -13.28 -29.97
C GLN A 111 20.26 -12.52 -29.41
N ARG A 112 20.68 -11.43 -30.09
CA ARG A 112 21.73 -10.54 -29.57
C ARG A 112 21.30 -9.86 -28.27
N GLY A 113 20.05 -9.39 -28.19
CA GLY A 113 19.50 -8.82 -26.97
C GLY A 113 19.58 -9.76 -25.77
N LEU A 114 19.16 -11.03 -25.95
CA LEU A 114 19.26 -12.06 -24.90
C LEU A 114 20.71 -12.32 -24.46
N THR A 115 21.67 -12.19 -25.37
CA THR A 115 23.10 -12.39 -25.08
C THR A 115 23.72 -11.21 -24.33
N VAL A 116 23.28 -9.99 -24.63
CA VAL A 116 23.90 -8.75 -24.11
C VAL A 116 23.22 -8.25 -22.83
N VAL A 117 21.92 -8.50 -22.64
CA VAL A 117 21.18 -8.01 -21.48
C VAL A 117 21.79 -8.54 -20.18
N SER A 118 22.30 -7.62 -19.38
CA SER A 118 22.97 -7.94 -18.12
C SER A 118 21.99 -8.02 -16.97
N SER A 119 22.35 -8.79 -15.94
CA SER A 119 21.47 -8.99 -14.78
C SER A 119 21.23 -7.68 -14.02
N GLY A 120 19.95 -7.30 -13.89
CA GLY A 120 19.53 -6.06 -13.25
C GLY A 120 19.53 -4.84 -14.18
N ASP A 121 19.72 -5.05 -15.48
CA ASP A 121 19.83 -4.00 -16.49
C ASP A 121 18.87 -4.23 -17.68
N SER A 122 18.83 -3.27 -18.60
CA SER A 122 18.03 -3.30 -19.82
C SER A 122 18.84 -2.92 -21.06
N CYS A 123 18.50 -3.51 -22.21
CA CYS A 123 19.02 -3.11 -23.52
C CYS A 123 17.87 -2.74 -24.47
N GLU A 124 18.10 -1.77 -25.37
CA GLU A 124 17.17 -1.48 -26.45
C GLU A 124 17.34 -2.49 -27.59
N LEU A 125 16.22 -3.05 -28.06
CA LEU A 125 16.14 -3.86 -29.27
C LEU A 125 15.79 -3.00 -30.49
N TRP A 126 14.97 -1.98 -30.28
CA TRP A 126 14.64 -0.96 -31.26
C TRP A 126 14.66 0.40 -30.58
N PRO A 127 15.41 1.38 -31.11
CA PRO A 127 15.53 2.70 -30.50
C PRO A 127 14.15 3.27 -30.21
N ARG A 128 13.94 3.55 -28.95
CA ARG A 128 12.71 4.14 -28.47
C ARG A 128 11.39 3.36 -28.66
N GLY A 129 11.40 2.09 -29.07
CA GLY A 129 10.17 1.32 -29.25
C GLY A 129 10.18 -0.09 -28.67
N ALA A 130 11.33 -0.76 -28.59
CA ALA A 130 11.41 -2.10 -28.01
C ALA A 130 12.61 -2.23 -27.07
N SER A 131 12.38 -2.79 -25.88
CA SER A 131 13.39 -2.96 -24.84
C SER A 131 13.30 -4.35 -24.22
N LEU A 132 14.44 -4.92 -23.86
CA LEU A 132 14.55 -6.16 -23.11
C LEU A 132 15.27 -5.89 -21.78
N ALA A 133 14.74 -6.39 -20.68
CA ALA A 133 15.31 -6.18 -19.35
C ALA A 133 15.40 -7.48 -18.55
N ALA A 134 16.54 -7.71 -17.91
CA ALA A 134 16.76 -8.88 -17.06
C ALA A 134 16.74 -8.48 -15.58
N LEU A 135 15.95 -9.22 -14.78
CA LEU A 135 15.92 -9.02 -13.33
C LEU A 135 17.23 -9.47 -12.64
N PRO A 136 17.56 -8.93 -11.46
CA PRO A 136 18.75 -9.33 -10.71
C PRO A 136 18.76 -10.83 -10.35
N ALA A 137 19.84 -11.53 -10.68
CA ALA A 137 19.96 -12.97 -10.50
C ALA A 137 20.16 -13.36 -9.03
N ARG A 138 20.94 -12.57 -8.26
CA ARG A 138 21.28 -12.90 -6.86
C ARG A 138 20.25 -12.35 -5.88
N ARG A 139 19.71 -13.19 -4.97
CA ARG A 139 18.89 -12.77 -3.81
C ARG A 139 19.47 -13.33 -2.51
N SER A 140 19.15 -12.64 -1.42
CA SER A 140 19.23 -13.21 -0.08
C SER A 140 17.92 -13.91 0.31
N ARG A 141 17.94 -14.67 1.41
CA ARG A 141 16.76 -15.36 1.96
C ARG A 141 15.62 -14.43 2.39
N HIS A 142 15.91 -13.14 2.64
CA HIS A 142 14.93 -12.14 3.06
C HIS A 142 14.41 -11.29 1.89
N ALA A 143 14.86 -11.55 0.66
CA ALA A 143 14.35 -10.89 -0.53
C ALA A 143 13.31 -11.77 -1.25
N ALA A 144 12.21 -11.15 -1.69
CA ALA A 144 11.18 -11.84 -2.45
C ALA A 144 11.77 -12.47 -3.73
N PRO A 145 11.40 -13.71 -4.09
CA PRO A 145 11.87 -14.37 -5.31
C PRO A 145 11.52 -13.58 -6.59
N SER A 146 10.38 -12.89 -6.60
CA SER A 146 9.86 -12.09 -7.72
C SER A 146 10.71 -10.87 -8.12
N ARG A 147 11.58 -10.39 -7.22
CA ARG A 147 12.43 -9.20 -7.42
C ARG A 147 11.63 -7.93 -7.73
N GLY A 148 10.45 -7.81 -7.15
CA GLY A 148 9.55 -6.67 -7.37
C GLY A 148 10.21 -5.29 -7.20
N HIS A 149 11.17 -5.14 -6.28
CA HIS A 149 11.93 -3.90 -6.08
C HIS A 149 12.69 -3.44 -7.35
N ALA A 150 13.29 -4.37 -8.09
CA ALA A 150 14.00 -4.07 -9.33
C ALA A 150 13.02 -3.91 -10.49
N LEU A 151 11.99 -4.77 -10.56
CA LEU A 151 10.96 -4.72 -11.59
C LEU A 151 10.26 -3.36 -11.63
N SER A 152 9.86 -2.83 -10.47
CA SER A 152 9.21 -1.52 -10.39
C SER A 152 10.10 -0.39 -10.93
N LYS A 153 11.42 -0.43 -10.64
CA LYS A 153 12.39 0.54 -11.16
C LYS A 153 12.58 0.42 -12.67
N ILE A 154 12.71 -0.81 -13.18
CA ILE A 154 12.88 -1.09 -14.61
C ILE A 154 11.67 -0.60 -15.39
N VAL A 155 10.45 -0.93 -14.93
CA VAL A 155 9.20 -0.49 -15.56
C VAL A 155 9.11 1.03 -15.54
N LYS A 156 9.33 1.66 -14.38
CA LYS A 156 9.31 3.13 -14.26
C LYS A 156 10.28 3.83 -15.21
N ASN A 157 11.48 3.27 -15.38
CA ASN A 157 12.50 3.83 -16.27
C ASN A 157 12.23 3.53 -17.76
N GLY A 158 11.49 2.46 -18.06
CA GLY A 158 11.15 2.06 -19.43
C GLY A 158 9.91 2.74 -20.00
N GLN A 159 9.08 3.38 -19.16
CA GLN A 159 7.87 4.10 -19.59
C GLN A 159 8.17 5.31 -20.46
N ARG A 160 7.32 5.54 -21.47
CA ARG A 160 7.40 6.68 -22.39
C ARG A 160 6.15 7.54 -22.21
N GLY A 161 6.41 8.80 -21.86
CA GLY A 161 5.40 9.79 -21.48
C GLY A 161 4.36 10.14 -22.56
N ASN A 162 4.66 9.87 -23.84
CA ASN A 162 4.07 10.59 -24.97
C ASN A 162 3.30 9.67 -25.95
N VAL A 163 2.84 8.51 -25.49
CA VAL A 163 2.11 7.53 -26.31
C VAL A 163 0.81 7.13 -25.62
N SER A 164 -0.23 6.80 -26.39
CA SER A 164 -1.54 6.44 -25.84
C SER A 164 -1.56 5.09 -25.13
N GLU A 165 -0.73 4.13 -25.58
CA GLU A 165 -0.65 2.80 -24.99
C GLU A 165 0.78 2.23 -25.06
N GLU A 166 1.18 1.56 -23.98
CA GLU A 166 2.47 0.88 -23.84
C GLU A 166 2.27 -0.55 -23.34
N PHE A 167 3.19 -1.43 -23.68
CA PHE A 167 3.15 -2.84 -23.30
C PHE A 167 4.30 -3.23 -22.39
N VAL A 168 4.00 -4.01 -21.35
CA VAL A 168 4.97 -4.73 -20.54
C VAL A 168 4.72 -6.22 -20.69
N VAL A 169 5.62 -6.93 -21.35
CA VAL A 169 5.61 -8.39 -21.40
C VAL A 169 6.35 -8.92 -20.17
N LEU A 170 5.59 -9.44 -19.20
CA LEU A 170 6.11 -10.01 -17.97
C LEU A 170 6.34 -11.51 -18.12
N VAL A 171 7.60 -11.92 -18.08
CA VAL A 171 8.02 -13.33 -18.18
C VAL A 171 8.40 -13.85 -16.80
N CYS A 172 7.50 -14.61 -16.17
CA CYS A 172 7.66 -15.02 -14.77
C CYS A 172 7.04 -16.38 -14.45
N ARG A 173 7.34 -16.92 -13.28
CA ARG A 173 6.67 -18.11 -12.74
C ARG A 173 5.32 -17.71 -12.17
N LYS A 174 4.35 -18.61 -12.16
CA LYS A 174 3.00 -18.31 -11.62
C LYS A 174 3.06 -17.94 -10.13
N GLN A 175 3.96 -18.50 -9.35
CA GLN A 175 4.19 -18.09 -7.95
C GLN A 175 4.67 -16.63 -7.78
N ASP A 176 5.29 -16.03 -8.79
CA ASP A 176 5.83 -14.67 -8.74
C ASP A 176 4.90 -13.62 -9.37
N VAL A 177 3.83 -14.05 -10.04
CA VAL A 177 3.00 -13.19 -10.89
C VAL A 177 2.26 -12.12 -10.09
N LEU A 178 1.77 -12.46 -8.89
CA LEU A 178 1.08 -11.51 -8.01
C LEU A 178 2.03 -10.42 -7.53
N ALA A 179 3.20 -10.80 -7.03
CA ALA A 179 4.20 -9.84 -6.56
C ALA A 179 4.72 -8.96 -7.70
N SER A 180 4.87 -9.53 -8.90
CA SER A 180 5.27 -8.79 -10.09
C SER A 180 4.21 -7.79 -10.54
N ALA A 181 2.93 -8.19 -10.54
CA ALA A 181 1.81 -7.31 -10.86
C ALA A 181 1.73 -6.11 -9.89
N VAL A 182 1.90 -6.36 -8.58
CA VAL A 182 1.96 -5.30 -7.56
C VAL A 182 3.15 -4.37 -7.80
N ALA A 183 4.33 -4.91 -8.13
CA ALA A 183 5.51 -4.09 -8.43
C ALA A 183 5.35 -3.21 -9.68
N ILE A 184 4.71 -3.73 -10.74
CA ILE A 184 4.37 -2.97 -11.95
C ILE A 184 3.35 -1.87 -11.60
N ALA A 185 2.31 -2.19 -10.83
CA ALA A 185 1.30 -1.21 -10.43
C ALA A 185 1.91 -0.01 -9.67
N ARG A 186 2.91 -0.27 -8.81
CA ARG A 186 3.66 0.76 -8.06
C ARG A 186 4.53 1.66 -8.92
N ALA A 187 4.96 1.19 -10.09
CA ALA A 187 5.75 2.00 -11.01
C ALA A 187 4.93 3.18 -11.57
N VAL A 188 3.59 3.14 -11.42
CA VAL A 188 2.64 4.03 -12.08
C VAL A 188 1.73 4.76 -11.07
N PRO A 189 2.24 5.80 -10.39
CA PRO A 189 1.47 6.53 -9.37
C PRO A 189 0.25 7.22 -9.98
N GLN A 190 -0.82 7.37 -9.19
CA GLN A 190 -2.08 7.99 -9.62
C GLN A 190 -2.17 9.48 -9.28
N TYR A 191 -1.59 9.92 -8.16
CA TYR A 191 -1.70 11.31 -7.74
C TYR A 191 -0.64 12.19 -8.41
N SER A 192 -1.10 13.25 -9.09
CA SER A 192 -0.24 14.31 -9.62
C SER A 192 -1.00 15.63 -9.61
N ALA A 193 -0.34 16.69 -9.13
CA ALA A 193 -0.79 18.08 -9.23
C ALA A 193 0.12 18.89 -10.17
N ARG A 194 0.89 18.22 -11.04
CA ARG A 194 1.68 18.90 -12.07
C ARG A 194 0.73 19.53 -13.08
N THR A 195 0.96 20.80 -13.39
CA THR A 195 0.31 21.50 -14.49
C THR A 195 1.13 21.33 -15.77
N ASP A 196 0.47 21.19 -16.91
CA ASP A 196 1.14 21.25 -18.20
C ASP A 196 1.70 22.65 -18.46
N SER A 197 2.62 22.77 -19.41
CA SER A 197 3.23 24.04 -19.86
C SER A 197 2.25 24.96 -20.62
N ALA A 198 0.95 24.85 -20.35
CA ALA A 198 -0.07 25.70 -20.92
C ALA A 198 0.11 27.16 -20.42
N PRO A 199 -0.17 28.17 -21.25
CA PRO A 199 -0.02 29.57 -20.86
C PRO A 199 -0.82 29.88 -19.59
N LEU A 200 -0.25 30.72 -18.72
CA LEU A 200 -0.91 31.22 -17.50
C LEU A 200 -2.30 31.78 -17.88
N GLY A 201 -3.37 31.20 -17.33
CA GLY A 201 -4.76 31.62 -17.59
C GLY A 201 -5.56 30.73 -18.54
N SER A 202 -4.94 29.72 -19.17
CA SER A 202 -5.68 28.65 -19.85
C SER A 202 -6.27 27.67 -18.83
N ALA A 203 -7.50 27.20 -19.08
CA ALA A 203 -8.06 26.11 -18.30
C ALA A 203 -7.15 24.87 -18.44
N PRO A 204 -6.81 24.16 -17.35
CA PRO A 204 -5.98 22.96 -17.45
C PRO A 204 -6.68 21.96 -18.38
N ALA A 205 -6.00 21.54 -19.45
CA ALA A 205 -6.46 20.40 -20.22
C ALA A 205 -6.45 19.17 -19.30
N PRO A 206 -7.49 18.31 -19.32
CA PRO A 206 -7.42 17.05 -18.60
C PRO A 206 -6.23 16.24 -19.12
N PRO A 207 -5.45 15.59 -18.24
CA PRO A 207 -4.28 14.82 -18.68
C PRO A 207 -4.71 13.74 -19.67
N GLU A 208 -3.98 13.60 -20.79
CA GLU A 208 -4.23 12.55 -21.76
C GLU A 208 -4.15 11.18 -21.07
N ARG A 209 -5.24 10.42 -21.18
CA ARG A 209 -5.36 9.12 -20.56
C ARG A 209 -4.58 8.10 -21.38
N ARG A 210 -3.59 7.48 -20.76
CA ARG A 210 -2.74 6.44 -21.37
C ARG A 210 -3.02 5.07 -20.77
N ASP A 211 -2.77 4.00 -21.51
CA ASP A 211 -2.88 2.63 -21.06
C ASP A 211 -1.50 1.98 -20.94
N LEU A 212 -1.27 1.23 -19.86
CA LEU A 212 -0.15 0.32 -19.69
C LEU A 212 -0.71 -1.10 -19.65
N THR A 213 -0.54 -1.82 -20.74
CA THR A 213 -1.03 -3.19 -20.89
C THR A 213 0.08 -4.17 -20.50
N VAL A 214 -0.14 -4.92 -19.42
CA VAL A 214 0.77 -5.95 -18.91
C VAL A 214 0.33 -7.30 -19.43
N GLU A 215 1.15 -7.90 -20.28
CA GLU A 215 0.91 -9.22 -20.85
C GLU A 215 1.80 -10.25 -20.19
N ILE A 216 1.19 -11.31 -19.68
CA ILE A 216 1.86 -12.29 -18.82
C ILE A 216 2.19 -13.54 -19.62
N VAL A 217 3.47 -13.91 -19.61
CA VAL A 217 3.98 -15.18 -20.12
C VAL A 217 4.52 -16.00 -18.95
N LEU A 218 3.92 -17.18 -18.74
CA LEU A 218 4.29 -18.05 -17.64
C LEU A 218 5.36 -19.08 -18.03
N VAL A 219 6.39 -19.20 -17.21
CA VAL A 219 7.42 -20.24 -17.32
C VAL A 219 7.27 -21.27 -16.19
N ALA A 220 7.86 -22.46 -16.38
CA ALA A 220 7.84 -23.50 -15.36
C ALA A 220 8.74 -23.17 -14.15
N ASP A 221 8.38 -23.72 -13.00
CA ASP A 221 9.24 -23.71 -11.83
C ASP A 221 10.49 -24.58 -12.04
N GLU A 222 11.65 -24.04 -11.69
CA GLU A 222 12.88 -24.82 -11.58
C GLU A 222 12.82 -25.71 -10.33
N LYS A 223 13.17 -26.99 -10.47
CA LYS A 223 13.06 -28.03 -9.41
C LYS A 223 13.82 -27.71 -8.09
N ARG A 224 14.66 -26.67 -8.05
CA ARG A 224 15.58 -26.35 -6.95
C ARG A 224 15.12 -25.24 -5.98
N GLU A 225 14.14 -24.42 -6.35
CA GLU A 225 13.69 -23.27 -5.51
C GLU A 225 12.33 -23.50 -4.82
N VAL A 226 11.85 -24.74 -4.81
CA VAL A 226 10.54 -25.08 -4.27
C VAL A 226 10.59 -24.99 -2.74
N TRP A 227 9.87 -24.02 -2.17
CA TRP A 227 9.44 -24.11 -0.77
C TRP A 227 8.77 -25.47 -0.60
N SER A 228 9.21 -26.32 0.33
CA SER A 228 8.54 -27.61 0.54
C SER A 228 7.03 -27.38 0.72
N GLY A 229 6.19 -27.96 -0.14
CA GLY A 229 4.74 -27.77 -0.12
C GLY A 229 4.17 -26.61 -0.95
N VAL A 230 4.81 -26.20 -2.07
CA VAL A 230 4.17 -25.31 -3.06
C VAL A 230 2.88 -25.95 -3.58
N ASP A 231 1.77 -25.22 -3.48
CA ASP A 231 0.46 -25.64 -4.00
C ASP A 231 0.54 -25.92 -5.51
N SER A 232 -0.01 -27.05 -5.94
CA SER A 232 -0.09 -27.46 -7.36
C SER A 232 -0.63 -26.37 -8.29
N VAL A 233 -1.50 -25.48 -7.80
CA VAL A 233 -2.02 -24.32 -8.54
C VAL A 233 -0.89 -23.40 -9.03
N LEU A 234 0.17 -23.22 -8.25
CA LEU A 234 1.28 -22.33 -8.58
C LEU A 234 2.25 -22.92 -9.61
N GLN A 235 2.11 -24.22 -9.92
CA GLN A 235 2.92 -24.92 -10.93
C GLN A 235 2.25 -24.92 -12.32
N GLU A 236 1.01 -24.48 -12.41
CA GLU A 236 0.28 -24.39 -13.68
C GLU A 236 0.88 -23.35 -14.61
N ARG A 237 0.88 -23.66 -15.91
CA ARG A 237 1.34 -22.76 -16.98
C ARG A 237 0.18 -21.98 -17.61
N SER A 238 -0.80 -21.59 -16.81
CA SER A 238 -1.93 -20.77 -17.26
C SER A 238 -2.50 -19.93 -16.13
N LEU A 239 -3.15 -18.83 -16.51
CA LEU A 239 -4.00 -18.02 -15.63
C LEU A 239 -5.44 -18.10 -16.11
N SER A 240 -6.35 -18.41 -15.20
CA SER A 240 -7.78 -18.24 -15.43
C SER A 240 -8.17 -16.76 -15.36
N ASP A 241 -9.29 -16.39 -15.97
CA ASP A 241 -9.82 -15.01 -15.89
C ASP A 241 -10.04 -14.55 -14.45
N GLY A 242 -10.37 -15.47 -13.54
CA GLY A 242 -10.52 -15.17 -12.11
C GLY A 242 -9.20 -14.78 -11.45
N GLU A 243 -8.08 -15.39 -11.86
CA GLU A 243 -6.75 -15.05 -11.39
C GLU A 243 -6.28 -13.74 -12.00
N VAL A 244 -6.51 -13.49 -13.29
CA VAL A 244 -6.23 -12.19 -13.93
C VAL A 244 -7.02 -11.06 -13.27
N ARG A 245 -8.32 -11.26 -12.98
CA ARG A 245 -9.13 -10.31 -12.20
C ARG A 245 -8.59 -10.09 -10.79
N THR A 246 -8.00 -11.11 -10.17
CA THR A 246 -7.35 -10.97 -8.86
C THR A 246 -6.13 -10.05 -8.96
N LEU A 247 -5.29 -10.22 -9.99
CA LEU A 247 -4.14 -9.36 -10.26
C LEU A 247 -4.56 -7.91 -10.50
N GLN A 248 -5.56 -7.69 -11.36
CA GLN A 248 -6.11 -6.37 -11.64
C GLN A 248 -6.59 -5.68 -10.37
N ARG A 249 -7.42 -6.36 -9.56
CA ARG A 249 -7.94 -5.80 -8.30
C ARG A 249 -6.84 -5.44 -7.32
N LEU A 250 -5.82 -6.27 -7.17
CA LEU A 250 -4.69 -5.98 -6.28
C LEU A 250 -3.86 -4.80 -6.77
N ALA A 251 -3.61 -4.69 -8.07
CA ALA A 251 -2.95 -3.53 -8.65
C ALA A 251 -3.75 -2.25 -8.40
N ASP A 252 -5.07 -2.27 -8.65
CA ASP A 252 -5.94 -1.11 -8.43
C ASP A 252 -5.98 -0.71 -6.95
N MET A 253 -6.10 -1.68 -6.03
CA MET A 253 -6.09 -1.41 -4.59
C MET A 253 -4.73 -0.88 -4.09
N THR A 254 -3.62 -1.42 -4.61
CA THR A 254 -2.27 -0.93 -4.28
C THR A 254 -2.12 0.52 -4.73
N ARG A 255 -2.57 0.84 -5.94
CA ARG A 255 -2.50 2.20 -6.49
C ARG A 255 -3.45 3.15 -5.78
N LEU A 256 -4.63 2.68 -5.36
CA LEU A 256 -5.56 3.44 -4.53
C LEU A 256 -4.94 3.81 -3.17
N ALA A 257 -4.34 2.83 -2.47
CA ALA A 257 -3.63 3.09 -1.22
C ALA A 257 -2.49 4.09 -1.40
N ALA A 258 -1.71 3.94 -2.48
CA ALA A 258 -0.66 4.89 -2.84
C ALA A 258 -1.22 6.29 -3.18
N ARG A 259 -2.36 6.39 -3.87
CA ARG A 259 -3.02 7.66 -4.18
C ARG A 259 -3.45 8.40 -2.93
N ILE A 260 -4.17 7.71 -2.04
CA ILE A 260 -4.65 8.30 -0.78
C ILE A 260 -3.44 8.82 0.01
N THR A 261 -2.36 8.04 0.05
CA THR A 261 -1.11 8.38 0.72
C THR A 261 -0.39 9.57 0.06
N ASP A 262 -0.24 9.60 -1.27
CA ASP A 262 0.44 10.69 -1.99
C ASP A 262 -0.38 12.01 -1.98
N THR A 263 -1.69 11.94 -1.74
CA THR A 263 -2.57 13.11 -1.75
C THR A 263 -2.25 13.98 -0.52
N PRO A 264 -1.97 15.29 -0.69
CA PRO A 264 -1.57 16.17 0.40
C PRO A 264 -2.74 16.41 1.36
N ALA A 265 -2.45 16.65 2.64
CA ALA A 265 -3.45 16.66 3.70
C ALA A 265 -4.48 17.81 3.62
N ASN A 266 -4.17 18.88 2.87
CA ASN A 266 -5.15 19.92 2.57
C ASN A 266 -6.27 19.43 1.63
N ILE A 267 -6.03 18.34 0.90
CA ILE A 267 -6.99 17.65 0.04
C ILE A 267 -7.49 16.36 0.73
N MET A 268 -6.59 15.55 1.26
CA MET A 268 -6.91 14.28 1.92
C MET A 268 -6.91 14.47 3.44
N ASN A 269 -7.95 15.11 3.95
CA ASN A 269 -8.18 15.28 5.39
C ASN A 269 -9.11 14.17 5.94
N VAL A 270 -9.50 14.26 7.22
CA VAL A 270 -10.32 13.24 7.89
C VAL A 270 -11.65 12.99 7.16
N ASP A 271 -12.28 14.05 6.66
CA ASP A 271 -13.60 13.97 6.02
C ASP A 271 -13.49 13.23 4.69
N ASN A 272 -12.45 13.52 3.92
CA ASN A 272 -12.20 12.83 2.67
C ASN A 272 -11.81 11.36 2.87
N ILE A 273 -11.17 11.01 3.98
CA ILE A 273 -10.92 9.60 4.32
C ILE A 273 -12.21 8.87 4.68
N ILE A 274 -13.13 9.53 5.38
CA ILE A 274 -14.47 8.98 5.62
C ILE A 274 -15.17 8.77 4.26
N GLU A 275 -15.16 9.76 3.36
CA GLU A 275 -15.75 9.65 2.02
C GLU A 275 -15.15 8.48 1.21
N GLU A 276 -13.83 8.31 1.22
CA GLU A 276 -13.14 7.17 0.59
C GLU A 276 -13.61 5.83 1.20
N ALA A 277 -13.80 5.75 2.52
CA ALA A 277 -14.34 4.57 3.18
C ALA A 277 -15.78 4.24 2.73
N PHE A 278 -16.65 5.26 2.60
CA PHE A 278 -18.01 5.08 2.07
C PHE A 278 -18.00 4.64 0.60
N ALA A 279 -17.16 5.26 -0.23
CA ALA A 279 -17.00 4.90 -1.63
C ALA A 279 -16.53 3.44 -1.78
N VAL A 280 -15.57 3.03 -0.94
CA VAL A 280 -15.10 1.65 -0.84
C VAL A 280 -16.23 0.70 -0.46
N ALA A 281 -17.00 1.00 0.60
CA ALA A 281 -18.10 0.16 1.06
C ALA A 281 -19.17 -0.02 -0.05
N LYS A 282 -19.55 1.07 -0.71
CA LYS A 282 -20.48 1.06 -1.85
C LYS A 282 -19.95 0.21 -3.01
N SER A 283 -18.66 0.35 -3.38
CA SER A 283 -18.05 -0.43 -4.45
C SER A 283 -18.05 -1.94 -4.20
N LEU A 284 -18.05 -2.34 -2.92
CA LEU A 284 -18.11 -3.74 -2.50
C LEU A 284 -19.52 -4.27 -2.30
N ASN A 285 -20.52 -3.39 -2.30
CA ASN A 285 -21.88 -3.73 -1.88
C ASN A 285 -21.89 -4.33 -0.46
N ILE A 286 -21.18 -3.69 0.48
CA ILE A 286 -21.24 -4.00 1.92
C ILE A 286 -21.97 -2.90 2.68
N ALA A 287 -22.26 -3.15 3.96
CA ALA A 287 -22.88 -2.16 4.83
C ALA A 287 -22.05 -0.88 4.92
N GLU A 288 -22.73 0.25 5.12
CA GLU A 288 -22.08 1.54 5.29
C GLU A 288 -21.11 1.52 6.48
N PRO A 289 -20.00 2.26 6.40
CA PRO A 289 -19.06 2.35 7.50
C PRO A 289 -19.72 2.90 8.77
N THR A 290 -19.42 2.31 9.92
CA THR A 290 -19.72 2.93 11.21
C THR A 290 -18.71 4.04 11.46
N VAL A 291 -19.19 5.23 11.81
CA VAL A 291 -18.35 6.41 12.09
C VAL A 291 -18.65 6.92 13.49
N ILE A 292 -17.61 7.04 14.31
CA ILE A 292 -17.65 7.68 15.64
C ILE A 292 -16.74 8.89 15.56
N ARG A 293 -17.26 10.12 15.71
CA ARG A 293 -16.53 11.34 15.34
C ARG A 293 -16.63 12.44 16.38
N GLY A 294 -15.54 13.19 16.53
CA GLY A 294 -15.48 14.38 17.39
C GLY A 294 -15.86 14.09 18.84
N GLU A 295 -16.79 14.87 19.38
CA GLU A 295 -17.27 14.75 20.77
C GLU A 295 -17.88 13.38 21.10
N GLU A 296 -18.34 12.62 20.12
CA GLU A 296 -18.80 11.24 20.37
C GLU A 296 -17.66 10.32 20.81
N LEU A 297 -16.44 10.52 20.30
CA LEU A 297 -15.26 9.79 20.76
C LEU A 297 -15.01 10.07 22.24
N LEU A 298 -15.09 11.34 22.66
CA LEU A 298 -14.93 11.73 24.05
C LEU A 298 -16.02 11.10 24.93
N ALA A 299 -17.29 11.18 24.49
CA ALA A 299 -18.42 10.61 25.22
C ALA A 299 -18.32 9.08 25.39
N ARG A 300 -17.72 8.38 24.42
CA ARG A 300 -17.46 6.93 24.49
C ARG A 300 -16.18 6.57 25.26
N GLY A 301 -15.40 7.56 25.73
CA GLY A 301 -14.14 7.35 26.44
C GLY A 301 -12.95 6.98 25.54
N MET A 302 -13.00 7.31 24.25
CA MET A 302 -11.91 7.11 23.28
C MET A 302 -10.90 8.28 23.35
N GLY A 303 -10.28 8.46 24.51
CA GLY A 303 -9.41 9.60 24.80
C GLY A 303 -8.09 9.63 24.05
N GLY A 304 -7.63 8.49 23.49
CA GLY A 304 -6.46 8.45 22.61
C GLY A 304 -6.76 9.14 21.28
N LEU A 305 -7.79 8.68 20.57
CA LEU A 305 -8.26 9.26 19.31
C LEU A 305 -8.71 10.71 19.47
N TYR A 306 -9.58 10.98 20.45
CA TYR A 306 -10.09 12.33 20.70
C TYR A 306 -8.95 13.28 21.09
N GLY A 307 -8.14 12.91 22.07
CA GLY A 307 -7.08 13.77 22.60
C GLY A 307 -6.02 14.15 21.55
N VAL A 308 -5.66 13.21 20.67
CA VAL A 308 -4.72 13.47 19.57
C VAL A 308 -5.31 14.42 18.53
N GLY A 309 -6.56 14.22 18.12
CA GLY A 309 -7.14 14.95 16.98
C GLY A 309 -7.93 16.21 17.33
N ARG A 310 -8.23 16.48 18.61
CA ARG A 310 -9.14 17.58 19.02
C ARG A 310 -8.71 18.98 18.57
N ALA A 311 -7.43 19.18 18.30
CA ALA A 311 -6.89 20.48 17.89
C ALA A 311 -6.81 20.66 16.36
N ALA A 312 -7.13 19.62 15.60
CA ALA A 312 -7.12 19.68 14.14
C ALA A 312 -8.35 20.44 13.62
N ALA A 313 -8.22 21.04 12.44
CA ALA A 313 -9.34 21.74 11.80
C ALA A 313 -10.54 20.83 11.54
N GLN A 314 -10.28 19.55 11.21
CA GLN A 314 -11.31 18.54 11.08
C GLN A 314 -11.30 17.59 12.28
N PRO A 315 -12.47 17.29 12.88
CA PRO A 315 -12.54 16.50 14.09
C PRO A 315 -12.12 15.04 13.84
N PRO A 316 -11.47 14.39 14.83
CA PRO A 316 -11.02 13.01 14.71
C PRO A 316 -12.19 12.04 14.53
N ALA A 317 -11.94 10.90 13.89
CA ALA A 317 -12.93 9.85 13.68
C ALA A 317 -12.34 8.45 13.82
N LEU A 318 -13.11 7.54 14.40
CA LEU A 318 -12.98 6.10 14.18
C LEU A 318 -13.94 5.72 13.05
N VAL A 319 -13.41 5.05 12.02
CA VAL A 319 -14.17 4.58 10.86
C VAL A 319 -14.02 3.06 10.76
N CYS A 320 -15.14 2.34 10.83
CA CYS A 320 -15.15 0.89 10.79
C CYS A 320 -15.95 0.39 9.59
N LEU A 321 -15.27 -0.31 8.67
CA LEU A 321 -15.91 -1.12 7.64
C LEU A 321 -15.99 -2.56 8.16
N SER A 322 -17.18 -3.16 8.08
CA SER A 322 -17.42 -4.52 8.56
C SER A 322 -18.01 -5.38 7.47
N TYR A 323 -17.58 -6.65 7.43
CA TYR A 323 -18.15 -7.67 6.56
C TYR A 323 -18.29 -8.98 7.34
N ARG A 324 -19.47 -9.60 7.26
CA ARG A 324 -19.76 -10.87 7.92
C ARG A 324 -19.98 -11.96 6.87
N ALA A 325 -18.97 -12.81 6.70
CA ALA A 325 -19.11 -13.97 5.82
C ALA A 325 -20.16 -14.95 6.40
N PRO A 326 -21.04 -15.53 5.57
CA PRO A 326 -21.94 -16.58 6.02
C PRO A 326 -21.17 -17.76 6.62
N GLY A 327 -21.52 -18.17 7.84
CA GLY A 327 -20.86 -19.30 8.52
C GLY A 327 -19.45 -19.01 9.05
N ALA A 328 -19.04 -17.74 9.15
CA ALA A 328 -17.74 -17.38 9.72
C ALA A 328 -17.57 -17.94 11.14
N SER A 329 -16.49 -18.70 11.35
CA SER A 329 -16.09 -19.28 12.64
C SER A 329 -14.99 -18.48 13.35
N GLN A 330 -14.41 -17.50 12.67
CA GLN A 330 -13.33 -16.65 13.17
C GLN A 330 -13.55 -15.21 12.69
N SER A 331 -13.19 -14.25 13.54
CA SER A 331 -13.22 -12.82 13.27
C SER A 331 -11.81 -12.25 13.21
N VAL A 332 -11.53 -11.47 12.17
CA VAL A 332 -10.25 -10.77 11.99
C VAL A 332 -10.53 -9.28 11.87
N ALA A 333 -9.83 -8.47 12.66
CA ALA A 333 -9.87 -7.02 12.54
C ALA A 333 -8.52 -6.48 12.07
N TRP A 334 -8.57 -5.54 11.13
CA TRP A 334 -7.42 -4.77 10.70
C TRP A 334 -7.56 -3.34 11.18
N VAL A 335 -6.59 -2.85 11.96
CA VAL A 335 -6.62 -1.54 12.59
C VAL A 335 -5.49 -0.68 12.01
N GLY A 336 -5.82 0.45 11.40
CA GLY A 336 -4.85 1.31 10.72
C GLY A 336 -4.61 2.62 11.47
N LYS A 337 -3.35 3.09 11.53
CA LYS A 337 -3.04 4.47 11.92
C LYS A 337 -3.52 5.42 10.82
N GLY A 338 -4.55 6.21 11.11
CA GLY A 338 -5.16 7.18 10.17
C GLY A 338 -4.77 8.64 10.42
N ILE A 339 -3.51 8.92 10.78
CA ILE A 339 -3.05 10.30 10.98
C ILE A 339 -2.82 10.95 9.60
N VAL A 340 -3.75 11.82 9.20
CA VAL A 340 -3.74 12.48 7.88
C VAL A 340 -2.58 13.48 7.71
N TYR A 341 -2.13 14.08 8.81
CA TYR A 341 -0.95 14.94 8.85
C TYR A 341 -0.39 14.98 10.26
N ASP A 342 0.93 14.81 10.39
CA ASP A 342 1.61 14.74 11.68
C ASP A 342 2.60 15.89 11.83
N THR A 343 2.22 16.92 12.58
CA THR A 343 3.12 18.04 12.91
C THR A 343 4.11 17.73 14.03
N GLY A 344 3.89 16.63 14.74
CA GLY A 344 4.44 16.31 16.06
C GLY A 344 3.73 16.99 17.24
N GLY A 345 2.71 17.81 16.99
CA GLY A 345 2.03 18.58 18.03
C GLY A 345 2.99 19.56 18.71
N LEU A 346 2.93 19.68 20.04
CA LEU A 346 3.83 20.55 20.80
C LEU A 346 5.28 20.03 20.86
N SER A 347 5.48 18.74 20.62
CA SER A 347 6.77 18.11 20.31
C SER A 347 7.09 18.27 18.83
N ILE A 348 7.02 19.52 18.35
CA ILE A 348 7.01 19.86 16.93
C ILE A 348 8.25 19.34 16.20
N LYS A 349 8.04 18.77 15.00
CA LYS A 349 9.18 18.32 14.18
C LYS A 349 9.97 19.53 13.67
N ALA A 350 11.29 19.41 13.62
CA ALA A 350 12.26 20.51 13.40
C ALA A 350 12.10 21.38 12.13
N ARG A 351 11.15 21.08 11.24
CA ARG A 351 10.87 21.85 10.00
C ARG A 351 9.45 22.41 9.92
N MET A 352 8.68 22.36 11.01
CA MET A 352 7.32 22.90 11.07
C MET A 352 7.22 24.10 12.01
N THR A 353 6.25 24.98 11.73
CA THR A 353 6.10 26.28 12.43
C THR A 353 4.68 26.53 12.93
N THR A 354 3.76 25.56 12.86
CA THR A 354 2.35 25.77 13.24
C THR A 354 1.84 24.66 14.16
N VAL A 355 1.32 25.06 15.32
CA VAL A 355 0.64 24.24 16.34
C VAL A 355 -0.49 25.09 16.92
N TYR A 356 -1.61 24.48 17.31
CA TYR A 356 -2.79 25.18 17.84
C TYR A 356 -2.79 25.17 19.39
N ILE A 357 -3.41 26.18 20.01
CA ILE A 357 -3.47 26.34 21.48
C ILE A 357 -4.20 25.17 22.15
N GLU A 358 -5.12 24.52 21.43
CA GLU A 358 -5.94 23.41 21.92
C GLU A 358 -5.26 22.04 21.83
N CYS A 359 -3.99 21.98 21.37
CA CYS A 359 -3.23 20.73 21.34
C CYS A 359 -3.07 20.13 22.74
N TYR A 360 -3.17 18.81 22.82
CA TYR A 360 -2.74 18.07 23.99
C TYR A 360 -1.24 18.25 24.23
N ARG A 361 -0.84 18.22 25.50
CA ARG A 361 0.46 18.68 25.97
C ARG A 361 1.27 17.51 26.53
N PRO A 362 2.62 17.62 26.51
CA PRO A 362 3.41 16.90 27.48
C PRO A 362 2.86 17.15 28.90
N ASP A 363 2.83 16.11 29.72
CA ASP A 363 2.25 16.01 31.07
C ASP A 363 0.72 15.87 31.15
N ASP A 364 -0.02 16.02 30.03
CA ASP A 364 -1.44 15.64 30.03
C ASP A 364 -1.59 14.13 30.33
N ILE A 365 -2.63 13.74 31.05
CA ILE A 365 -2.97 12.34 31.30
C ILE A 365 -4.26 12.00 30.55
N HIS A 366 -4.15 11.14 29.54
CA HIS A 366 -5.29 10.68 28.76
C HIS A 366 -5.82 9.37 29.33
N ARG A 367 -7.14 9.23 29.45
CA ARG A 367 -7.79 7.93 29.66
C ARG A 367 -8.21 7.36 28.31
N LEU A 368 -7.59 6.26 27.91
CA LEU A 368 -7.88 5.59 26.64
C LEU A 368 -9.10 4.68 26.75
N TYR A 369 -9.59 4.17 25.62
CA TYR A 369 -10.79 3.34 25.50
C TYR A 369 -10.70 2.04 26.32
N SER A 370 -9.47 1.54 26.53
CA SER A 370 -9.16 0.43 27.46
C SER A 370 -9.49 0.71 28.93
N GLY A 371 -9.71 1.97 29.30
CA GLY A 371 -9.81 2.44 30.69
C GLY A 371 -8.47 2.84 31.32
N ARG A 372 -7.34 2.45 30.72
CA ARG A 372 -5.97 2.78 31.19
C ARG A 372 -5.66 4.27 31.00
N THR A 373 -4.88 4.81 31.92
CA THR A 373 -4.38 6.18 31.93
C THR A 373 -2.98 6.25 31.34
N VAL A 374 -2.72 7.24 30.49
CA VAL A 374 -1.45 7.44 29.79
C VAL A 374 -0.96 8.86 30.02
N GLU A 375 0.19 9.00 30.67
CA GLU A 375 0.94 10.25 30.77
C GLU A 375 1.63 10.53 29.43
N ILE A 376 1.31 11.67 28.84
CA ILE A 376 1.88 12.09 27.56
C ILE A 376 3.25 12.71 27.83
N ASN A 377 4.34 12.04 27.47
CA ASN A 377 5.69 12.63 27.54
C ASN A 377 6.24 13.01 26.16
N ASN A 378 5.55 12.64 25.08
CA ASN A 378 5.88 13.07 23.73
C ASN A 378 4.64 13.10 22.83
N THR A 379 4.24 14.27 22.36
CA THR A 379 3.05 14.42 21.49
C THR A 379 3.29 13.94 20.04
N ASP A 380 4.54 13.65 19.68
CA ASP A 380 4.95 13.02 18.41
C ASP A 380 4.89 11.48 18.46
N ALA A 381 4.47 10.93 19.61
CA ALA A 381 4.15 9.52 19.79
C ALA A 381 2.62 9.32 19.86
N GLU A 382 1.92 9.97 18.93
CA GLU A 382 0.47 10.05 18.78
C GLU A 382 -0.13 8.80 18.15
N GLY A 383 0.57 8.20 17.18
CA GLY A 383 0.06 7.08 16.39
C GLY A 383 -0.33 5.87 17.24
N ARG A 384 0.44 5.58 18.29
CA ARG A 384 0.15 4.47 19.20
C ARG A 384 -1.06 4.73 20.11
N LEU A 385 -1.35 6.00 20.44
CA LEU A 385 -2.53 6.36 21.24
C LEU A 385 -3.81 6.09 20.46
N VAL A 386 -3.85 6.50 19.18
CA VAL A 386 -5.03 6.28 18.33
C VAL A 386 -5.22 4.81 17.96
N LEU A 387 -4.13 4.06 17.75
CA LEU A 387 -4.17 2.63 17.51
C LEU A 387 -4.67 1.86 18.73
N SER A 388 -4.25 2.23 19.94
CA SER A 388 -4.70 1.60 21.18
C SER A 388 -6.22 1.64 21.35
N ASP A 389 -6.86 2.77 21.04
CA ASP A 389 -8.32 2.86 21.05
C ASP A 389 -8.94 1.96 19.95
N GLY A 390 -8.34 1.93 18.76
CA GLY A 390 -8.78 1.11 17.64
C GLY A 390 -8.70 -0.40 17.90
N VAL A 391 -7.60 -0.90 18.50
CA VAL A 391 -7.46 -2.33 18.81
C VAL A 391 -8.41 -2.74 19.94
N VAL A 392 -8.63 -1.88 20.93
CA VAL A 392 -9.61 -2.15 21.99
C VAL A 392 -11.02 -2.16 21.42
N TYR A 393 -11.36 -1.26 20.51
CA TYR A 393 -12.65 -1.30 19.79
C TYR A 393 -12.80 -2.61 18.99
N ALA A 394 -11.75 -3.03 18.27
CA ALA A 394 -11.76 -4.30 17.55
C ALA A 394 -12.00 -5.52 18.46
N GLN A 395 -11.37 -5.55 19.64
CA GLN A 395 -11.55 -6.64 20.58
C GLN A 395 -12.90 -6.57 21.30
N ARG A 396 -13.26 -5.40 21.84
CA ARG A 396 -14.39 -5.25 22.76
C ARG A 396 -15.72 -5.14 22.05
N ASP A 397 -15.77 -4.41 20.94
CA ASP A 397 -17.00 -4.08 20.23
C ASP A 397 -17.22 -5.04 19.06
N LEU A 398 -16.15 -5.40 18.33
CA LEU A 398 -16.23 -6.30 17.17
C LEU A 398 -15.94 -7.78 17.51
N LYS A 399 -15.47 -8.07 18.73
CA LYS A 399 -15.13 -9.43 19.19
C LYS A 399 -14.13 -10.14 18.26
N ALA A 400 -13.12 -9.42 17.79
CA ALA A 400 -12.10 -9.98 16.90
C ALA A 400 -11.21 -11.01 17.61
N ASP A 401 -11.01 -12.17 16.96
CA ASP A 401 -10.12 -13.25 17.44
C ASP A 401 -8.67 -12.99 17.04
N ILE A 402 -8.48 -12.36 15.88
CA ILE A 402 -7.17 -11.93 15.37
C ILE A 402 -7.22 -10.43 15.11
N ILE A 403 -6.26 -9.68 15.64
CA ILE A 403 -6.11 -8.25 15.45
C ILE A 403 -4.77 -8.00 14.76
N VAL A 404 -4.80 -7.40 13.58
CA VAL A 404 -3.59 -6.93 12.88
C VAL A 404 -3.64 -5.43 12.86
N ASP A 405 -2.72 -4.77 13.56
CA ASP A 405 -2.60 -3.31 13.48
C ASP A 405 -1.40 -2.90 12.64
N ILE A 406 -1.61 -1.92 11.78
CA ILE A 406 -0.65 -1.46 10.77
C ILE A 406 -0.49 0.05 10.89
N ALA A 407 0.77 0.48 10.93
CA ALA A 407 1.08 1.89 11.12
C ALA A 407 2.43 2.26 10.52
N THR A 408 2.55 3.51 10.10
CA THR A 408 3.85 4.19 9.97
C THR A 408 4.18 4.82 11.31
N LEU A 409 4.74 4.01 12.21
CA LEU A 409 4.72 4.32 13.63
C LEU A 409 6.01 4.98 14.11
N THR A 410 7.17 4.45 13.72
CA THR A 410 8.44 4.92 14.24
C THR A 410 9.47 5.19 13.15
N GLY A 411 10.22 6.29 13.29
CA GLY A 411 11.42 6.51 12.46
C GLY A 411 12.49 5.42 12.69
N ALA A 412 12.51 4.81 13.87
CA ALA A 412 13.44 3.74 14.22
C ALA A 412 13.19 2.42 13.47
N GLN A 413 11.99 2.19 12.92
CA GLN A 413 11.73 1.03 12.07
C GLN A 413 12.71 0.95 10.91
N GLY A 414 12.95 2.08 10.24
CA GLY A 414 13.88 2.17 9.10
C GLY A 414 15.33 1.88 9.50
N THR A 415 15.73 2.21 10.73
CA THR A 415 17.03 1.83 11.28
C THR A 415 17.11 0.35 11.60
N ALA A 416 16.03 -0.23 12.13
CA ALA A 416 15.99 -1.63 12.58
C ALA A 416 15.89 -2.64 11.41
N THR A 417 15.06 -2.36 10.42
CA THR A 417 14.70 -3.31 9.34
C THR A 417 14.91 -2.76 7.93
N GLY A 418 15.33 -1.50 7.81
CA GLY A 418 15.61 -0.87 6.52
C GLY A 418 14.35 -0.36 5.80
N LYS A 419 14.54 0.00 4.52
CA LYS A 419 13.51 0.68 3.72
C LYS A 419 12.48 -0.25 3.07
N TYR A 420 12.78 -1.55 3.00
CA TYR A 420 11.97 -2.51 2.23
C TYR A 420 11.21 -3.51 3.10
N HIS A 421 11.63 -3.69 4.35
CA HIS A 421 11.01 -4.62 5.29
C HIS A 421 10.26 -3.83 6.35
N ALA A 422 8.97 -4.12 6.54
CA ALA A 422 8.26 -3.66 7.73
C ALA A 422 8.81 -4.40 8.95
N ALA A 423 8.85 -3.71 10.09
CA ALA A 423 9.12 -4.34 11.36
C ALA A 423 7.82 -4.92 11.92
N ILE A 424 7.83 -6.20 12.29
CA ILE A 424 6.65 -6.85 12.88
C ILE A 424 6.92 -7.31 14.31
N VAL A 425 5.89 -7.26 15.14
CA VAL A 425 5.90 -7.74 16.53
C VAL A 425 4.60 -8.49 16.76
N SER A 426 4.63 -9.67 17.37
CA SER A 426 3.43 -10.47 17.58
C SER A 426 3.47 -11.23 18.90
N ASN A 427 2.31 -11.39 19.52
CA ASN A 427 2.14 -12.32 20.65
C ASN A 427 2.04 -13.80 20.19
N CYS A 428 2.07 -14.05 18.88
CA CYS A 428 1.85 -15.36 18.28
C CYS A 428 2.93 -15.66 17.23
N GLY A 429 3.90 -16.50 17.59
CA GLY A 429 5.00 -16.88 16.68
C GLY A 429 4.53 -17.49 15.35
N ARG A 430 3.37 -18.17 15.32
CA ARG A 430 2.76 -18.66 14.07
C ARG A 430 2.29 -17.53 13.17
N LEU A 431 1.62 -16.52 13.73
CA LEU A 431 1.12 -15.37 12.97
C LEU A 431 2.29 -14.52 12.43
N GLU A 432 3.33 -14.34 13.24
CA GLU A 432 4.59 -13.71 12.85
C GLU A 432 5.23 -14.42 11.65
N HIS A 433 5.46 -15.74 11.75
CA HIS A 433 6.05 -16.52 10.67
C HIS A 433 5.21 -16.45 9.37
N ARG A 434 3.89 -16.57 9.49
CA ARG A 434 2.98 -16.44 8.35
C ARG A 434 3.10 -15.07 7.69
N CYS A 435 3.24 -13.98 8.45
CA CYS A 435 3.43 -12.64 7.90
C CYS A 435 4.73 -12.54 7.07
N VAL A 436 5.84 -13.08 7.57
CA VAL A 436 7.12 -13.12 6.83
C VAL A 436 6.99 -13.89 5.52
N VAL A 437 6.37 -15.07 5.55
CA VAL A 437 6.14 -15.89 4.35
C VAL A 437 5.22 -15.17 3.35
N ALA A 438 4.14 -14.55 3.83
CA ALA A 438 3.25 -13.75 2.99
C ALA A 438 4.02 -12.63 2.30
N GLY A 439 4.85 -11.90 3.04
CA GLY A 439 5.65 -10.81 2.51
C GLY A 439 6.64 -11.24 1.43
N LEU A 440 7.28 -12.40 1.59
CA LEU A 440 8.16 -12.97 0.55
C LEU A 440 7.38 -13.36 -0.72
N ARG A 441 6.15 -13.87 -0.57
CA ARG A 441 5.30 -14.30 -1.70
C ARG A 441 4.64 -13.14 -2.44
N CYS A 442 4.29 -12.05 -1.76
CA CYS A 442 3.64 -10.89 -2.37
C CYS A 442 4.60 -9.74 -2.70
N GLY A 443 5.84 -9.76 -2.21
CA GLY A 443 6.82 -8.70 -2.40
C GLY A 443 6.70 -7.51 -1.45
N GLU A 444 5.82 -7.59 -0.44
CA GLU A 444 5.72 -6.63 0.68
C GLU A 444 6.40 -7.21 1.90
N LEU A 445 7.72 -7.03 1.97
CA LEU A 445 8.57 -7.76 2.91
C LEU A 445 8.32 -7.32 4.36
N ALA A 446 8.42 -8.27 5.29
CA ALA A 446 8.33 -8.05 6.72
C ALA A 446 9.45 -8.81 7.43
N HIS A 447 9.92 -8.30 8.56
CA HIS A 447 10.92 -8.96 9.40
C HIS A 447 10.57 -8.81 10.88
N PRO A 448 10.64 -9.89 11.67
CA PRO A 448 10.29 -9.83 13.09
C PRO A 448 11.31 -9.06 13.91
N LEU A 449 10.81 -8.35 14.91
CA LEU A 449 11.55 -7.77 16.01
C LEU A 449 11.28 -8.56 17.30
N PRO A 450 12.10 -8.40 18.35
CA PRO A 450 11.88 -9.15 19.58
C PRO A 450 10.55 -8.76 20.24
N TYR A 451 9.72 -9.77 20.52
CA TYR A 451 8.57 -9.70 21.41
C TYR A 451 9.01 -10.10 22.82
N ALA A 452 9.24 -9.12 23.67
CA ALA A 452 9.65 -9.33 25.06
C ALA A 452 9.01 -8.27 25.97
N PRO A 453 7.69 -8.35 26.24
CA PRO A 453 6.98 -7.40 27.10
C PRO A 453 7.69 -7.15 28.44
N GLU A 454 8.25 -8.19 29.05
CA GLU A 454 8.95 -8.14 30.33
C GLU A 454 10.26 -7.34 30.30
N LEU A 455 10.90 -7.23 29.14
CA LEU A 455 12.15 -6.47 28.97
C LEU A 455 11.91 -5.05 28.44
N HIS A 456 10.86 -4.87 27.64
CA HIS A 456 10.63 -3.64 26.88
C HIS A 456 9.54 -2.74 27.47
N PHE A 457 8.52 -3.30 28.13
CA PHE A 457 7.44 -2.49 28.68
C PHE A 457 7.82 -1.60 29.88
N PRO A 458 8.84 -1.93 30.71
CA PRO A 458 9.33 -1.01 31.74
C PRO A 458 9.76 0.37 31.22
N GLU A 459 10.07 0.49 29.92
CA GLU A 459 10.37 1.77 29.24
C GLU A 459 9.23 2.79 29.32
N PHE A 460 8.00 2.36 29.61
CA PHE A 460 6.81 3.20 29.73
C PHE A 460 6.41 3.50 31.18
N THR A 461 7.29 3.29 32.15
CA THR A 461 6.96 3.54 33.57
C THR A 461 6.55 5.00 33.79
N SER A 462 5.36 5.18 34.41
CA SER A 462 4.86 6.47 34.90
C SER A 462 4.73 6.42 36.42
N VAL A 463 4.88 7.57 37.08
CA VAL A 463 4.65 7.74 38.52
C VAL A 463 3.24 8.24 38.84
N VAL A 464 2.49 8.71 37.83
CA VAL A 464 1.17 9.35 37.99
C VAL A 464 0.05 8.71 37.15
N ALA A 465 0.39 7.84 36.20
CA ALA A 465 -0.54 7.14 35.32
C ALA A 465 -0.15 5.66 35.20
N ASP A 466 -0.95 4.85 34.49
CA ASP A 466 -0.63 3.44 34.25
C ASP A 466 0.63 3.27 33.37
N MET A 467 0.90 4.24 32.48
CA MET A 467 2.08 4.25 31.61
C MET A 467 2.35 5.62 30.98
N LYS A 468 3.53 5.81 30.39
CA LYS A 468 3.90 6.90 29.47
C LYS A 468 3.70 6.49 28.02
N ASN A 469 3.56 7.44 27.10
CA ASN A 469 3.42 7.12 25.67
C ASN A 469 4.75 7.00 24.90
N SER A 470 5.86 7.52 25.41
CA SER A 470 7.18 7.41 24.80
C SER A 470 8.17 6.72 25.75
N VAL A 471 9.06 5.92 25.16
CA VAL A 471 10.11 5.17 25.86
C VAL A 471 11.09 6.11 26.56
N ALA A 472 11.65 5.66 27.69
CA ALA A 472 12.73 6.36 28.38
C ALA A 472 14.04 6.27 27.60
N ASP A 473 14.43 5.08 27.14
CA ASP A 473 15.58 4.86 26.26
C ASP A 473 15.16 4.55 24.82
N ARG A 474 15.54 5.43 23.89
CA ARG A 474 15.26 5.26 22.45
C ARG A 474 16.13 4.18 21.80
N ASN A 475 17.20 3.73 22.46
CA ASN A 475 18.10 2.69 21.96
C ASN A 475 17.67 1.27 22.37
N ASN A 476 16.61 1.13 23.16
CA ASN A 476 16.11 -0.17 23.61
C ASN A 476 14.92 -0.65 22.78
N ALA A 477 15.19 -1.18 21.57
CA ALA A 477 14.19 -1.79 20.69
C ALA A 477 12.93 -0.92 20.45
N GLN A 478 13.10 0.38 20.18
CA GLN A 478 12.01 1.35 20.11
C GLN A 478 10.78 0.93 19.27
N PRO A 479 10.90 0.32 18.08
CA PRO A 479 9.72 -0.13 17.33
C PRO A 479 9.01 -1.32 18.01
N SER A 480 9.73 -2.22 18.68
CA SER A 480 9.13 -3.26 19.54
C SER A 480 8.32 -2.64 20.67
N CYS A 481 8.91 -1.67 21.39
CA CYS A 481 8.23 -0.96 22.47
C CYS A 481 6.95 -0.26 21.97
N ALA A 482 7.01 0.37 20.79
CA ALA A 482 5.86 1.04 20.20
C ALA A 482 4.69 0.10 19.90
N GLY A 483 4.96 -1.09 19.36
CA GLY A 483 3.94 -2.13 19.21
C GLY A 483 3.43 -2.66 20.55
N LEU A 484 4.33 -2.92 21.51
CA LEU A 484 3.95 -3.39 22.84
C LEU A 484 3.10 -2.40 23.63
N PHE A 485 3.28 -1.09 23.41
CA PHE A 485 2.37 -0.07 23.92
C PHE A 485 0.94 -0.36 23.45
N VAL A 486 0.72 -0.59 22.16
CA VAL A 486 -0.60 -0.90 21.58
C VAL A 486 -1.17 -2.19 22.18
N LEU A 487 -0.39 -3.28 22.23
CA LEU A 487 -0.83 -4.54 22.85
C LEU A 487 -1.21 -4.39 24.33
N SER A 488 -0.50 -3.54 25.08
CA SER A 488 -0.77 -3.37 26.51
C SER A 488 -2.22 -2.93 26.81
N HIS A 489 -2.87 -2.25 25.86
CA HIS A 489 -4.28 -1.85 25.98
C HIS A 489 -5.27 -2.98 25.75
N LEU A 490 -4.88 -4.04 25.04
CA LEU A 490 -5.60 -5.31 25.00
C LEU A 490 -5.30 -6.18 26.24
N GLY A 491 -4.12 -5.98 26.84
CA GLY A 491 -3.53 -6.83 27.86
C GLY A 491 -2.56 -7.84 27.26
N PHE A 492 -1.41 -8.05 27.92
CA PHE A 492 -0.41 -9.03 27.46
C PHE A 492 -0.89 -10.49 27.58
N ASP A 493 -1.98 -10.73 28.31
CA ASP A 493 -2.67 -12.01 28.44
C ASP A 493 -3.76 -12.23 27.39
N PHE A 494 -3.95 -11.28 26.45
CA PHE A 494 -4.88 -11.41 25.33
C PHE A 494 -4.71 -12.76 24.62
N ARG A 495 -5.78 -13.56 24.64
CA ARG A 495 -5.80 -14.94 24.13
C ARG A 495 -5.87 -15.03 22.61
N GLY A 496 -6.28 -13.96 21.94
CA GLY A 496 -6.33 -13.89 20.49
C GLY A 496 -4.96 -13.68 19.85
N GLY A 497 -4.92 -13.80 18.52
CA GLY A 497 -3.70 -13.49 17.77
C GLY A 497 -3.56 -11.98 17.56
N TRP A 498 -2.41 -11.42 17.90
CA TRP A 498 -2.11 -10.02 17.66
C TRP A 498 -0.83 -9.86 16.85
N LEU A 499 -0.86 -9.01 15.82
CA LEU A 499 0.29 -8.71 14.97
C LEU A 499 0.33 -7.20 14.72
N HIS A 500 1.39 -6.57 15.21
CA HIS A 500 1.74 -5.20 14.88
C HIS A 500 2.67 -5.17 13.67
N ILE A 501 2.43 -4.25 12.74
CA ILE A 501 3.25 -4.01 11.55
C ILE A 501 3.61 -2.53 11.48
N ASP A 502 4.86 -2.21 11.81
CA ASP A 502 5.44 -0.89 11.57
C ASP A 502 6.04 -0.86 10.15
N MET A 503 5.42 -0.06 9.29
CA MET A 503 5.76 0.06 7.87
C MET A 503 6.16 1.49 7.49
N ALA A 504 6.72 2.26 8.44
CA ALA A 504 7.13 3.65 8.24
C ALA A 504 7.98 3.88 6.97
N ALA A 505 9.07 3.13 6.80
CA ALA A 505 9.96 3.25 5.65
C ALA A 505 9.45 2.52 4.40
N PRO A 506 8.88 1.30 4.48
CA PRO A 506 8.30 0.62 3.31
C PRO A 506 7.11 1.33 2.65
N ALA A 507 6.41 2.21 3.37
CA ALA A 507 5.28 2.97 2.85
C ALA A 507 5.64 3.88 1.66
N HIS A 508 6.92 4.25 1.50
CA HIS A 508 7.38 5.13 0.42
C HIS A 508 8.69 4.65 -0.24
N SER A 509 8.89 5.05 -1.49
CA SER A 509 10.12 4.81 -2.24
C SER A 509 10.51 6.09 -2.98
N GLY A 510 11.54 6.76 -2.48
CA GLY A 510 11.82 8.14 -2.88
C GLY A 510 10.68 9.05 -2.38
N GLU A 511 10.09 9.82 -3.28
CA GLU A 511 9.03 10.81 -3.01
C GLU A 511 7.62 10.28 -3.31
N ARG A 512 7.44 8.95 -3.39
CA ARG A 512 6.16 8.34 -3.79
C ARG A 512 5.77 7.21 -2.86
N ALA A 513 4.50 7.15 -2.53
CA ALA A 513 3.88 6.06 -1.80
C ALA A 513 3.95 4.75 -2.59
N THR A 514 4.15 3.65 -1.88
CA THR A 514 4.24 2.30 -2.46
C THR A 514 2.91 1.55 -2.41
N GLY A 515 1.95 2.00 -1.60
CA GLY A 515 0.74 1.23 -1.31
C GLY A 515 1.03 -0.10 -0.60
N TYR A 516 2.15 -0.17 0.14
CA TYR A 516 2.52 -1.31 0.99
C TYR A 516 1.35 -1.73 1.89
N GLY A 517 1.26 -3.00 2.28
CA GLY A 517 0.26 -3.57 3.18
C GLY A 517 -0.92 -4.21 2.45
N VAL A 518 -1.28 -3.70 1.27
CA VAL A 518 -2.42 -4.22 0.49
C VAL A 518 -2.17 -5.67 0.08
N ALA A 519 -1.03 -5.97 -0.54
CA ALA A 519 -0.74 -7.32 -1.01
C ALA A 519 -0.42 -8.28 0.16
N LEU A 520 0.25 -7.78 1.19
CA LEU A 520 0.63 -8.51 2.40
C LEU A 520 -0.61 -9.06 3.12
N LEU A 521 -1.59 -8.21 3.41
CA LEU A 521 -2.81 -8.63 4.10
C LEU A 521 -3.63 -9.61 3.25
N ASN A 522 -3.76 -9.34 1.95
CA ASN A 522 -4.50 -10.22 1.04
C ASN A 522 -3.87 -11.61 0.91
N VAL A 523 -2.53 -11.72 0.94
CA VAL A 523 -1.84 -13.02 0.93
C VAL A 523 -1.84 -13.67 2.31
N LEU A 524 -1.61 -12.92 3.40
CA LEU A 524 -1.62 -13.43 4.77
C LEU A 524 -2.94 -14.12 5.12
N PHE A 525 -4.07 -13.53 4.72
CA PHE A 525 -5.41 -14.06 4.92
C PHE A 525 -5.99 -14.72 3.66
N GLY A 526 -5.16 -14.96 2.63
CA GLY A 526 -5.59 -15.45 1.32
C GLY A 526 -6.28 -16.82 1.35
N ALA A 527 -6.03 -17.63 2.38
CA ALA A 527 -6.69 -18.91 2.60
C ALA A 527 -8.22 -18.79 2.75
N HIS A 528 -8.70 -17.62 3.20
CA HIS A 528 -10.12 -17.30 3.35
C HIS A 528 -10.71 -16.60 2.10
N SER A 529 -9.94 -16.47 1.02
CA SER A 529 -10.41 -15.88 -0.23
C SER A 529 -11.03 -16.93 -1.14
N SER A 530 -12.02 -16.53 -1.95
CA SER A 530 -12.49 -17.34 -3.08
C SER A 530 -11.50 -17.36 -4.25
N SER A 531 -10.51 -16.45 -4.27
CA SER A 531 -9.47 -16.42 -5.29
C SER A 531 -8.57 -17.65 -5.17
N ARG A 532 -8.48 -18.40 -6.28
CA ARG A 532 -7.60 -19.59 -6.38
C ARG A 532 -6.14 -19.21 -6.17
N LEU A 533 -5.70 -18.10 -6.76
CA LEU A 533 -4.32 -17.61 -6.64
C LEU A 533 -3.99 -17.17 -5.20
N LEU A 534 -4.87 -16.43 -4.53
CA LEU A 534 -4.63 -16.00 -3.14
C LEU A 534 -4.60 -17.18 -2.17
N ARG A 535 -5.46 -18.18 -2.34
CA ARG A 535 -5.43 -19.40 -1.51
C ARG A 535 -4.11 -20.15 -1.68
N ALA A 536 -3.64 -20.30 -2.92
CA ALA A 536 -2.39 -20.99 -3.23
C ALA A 536 -1.16 -20.23 -2.70
N LEU A 537 -1.20 -18.89 -2.72
CA LEU A 537 -0.14 -18.04 -2.16
C LEU A 537 -0.23 -17.87 -0.64
N ALA A 538 -1.34 -18.23 0.00
CA ALA A 538 -1.50 -18.05 1.42
C ALA A 538 -0.48 -18.91 2.21
N PRO A 539 0.19 -18.33 3.22
CA PRO A 539 1.04 -19.11 4.11
C PRO A 539 0.23 -20.24 4.74
N PRO A 540 0.81 -21.46 4.87
CA PRO A 540 0.11 -22.57 5.49
C PRO A 540 -0.32 -22.24 6.92
N ALA A 541 -1.40 -22.88 7.36
CA ALA A 541 -1.93 -22.68 8.70
C ALA A 541 -1.16 -23.43 9.80
N GLN A 542 -0.19 -24.27 9.44
CA GLN A 542 0.54 -25.18 10.35
C GLN A 542 1.24 -24.41 11.47
#